data_AF-A0A397BUQ2-F1
#
_entry.id   AF-A0A397BUQ2-F1
#
_cell.length_a   1.000
_cell.length_b   1.000
_cell.length_c   1.000
_cell.angle_alpha   90.00
_cell.angle_beta   90.00
_cell.angle_gamma   90.00
#
_symmetry.space_group_name_H-M   'P 1'
#
loop_
_entity.id
_entity.type
_entity.pdbx_description
1 polymer ?
#
loop_
_entity_poly.entity_id
_entity_poly.type
_entity_poly.pdbx_seq_one_letter_code
_entity_poly.pdbx_strand_id
1 'polypeptide(L)'
;MKATSILALASTASAANVAIRAKRHFETESASEVGLIAKFPLDIAALEQGALLAAEPREFVDAFLKEASKKNLAALANIVSIADAVALPIGGAVYFPSATKATLDALEASTVVEYIDLNAADFTIPEVLKGSVAQEEDAAKNEWGVEAIGAPEIWKYSTGKGAVVGSIDSGALHTHEAIKHNWRSELGWFDPYERSALPRDTSGHGSHTIGTM
;
A
#
# COMPACT_ATOMS: atom_id res chain seq x y z
N MET A 1 -41.43 -10.98 -42.08
CA MET A 1 -40.09 -11.44 -41.68
C MET A 1 -39.35 -10.26 -41.06
N LYS A 2 -39.16 -10.25 -39.74
CA LYS A 2 -38.26 -9.32 -39.05
C LYS A 2 -37.15 -10.17 -38.44
N ALA A 3 -35.96 -10.07 -38.99
CA ALA A 3 -34.76 -10.65 -38.40
C ALA A 3 -34.17 -9.60 -37.45
N THR A 4 -34.23 -9.86 -36.15
CA THR A 4 -33.56 -9.05 -35.14
C THR A 4 -32.20 -9.70 -34.89
N SER A 5 -31.14 -9.11 -35.45
CA SER A 5 -29.78 -9.51 -35.15
C SER A 5 -29.39 -8.95 -33.77
N ILE A 6 -29.20 -9.84 -32.80
CA ILE A 6 -28.55 -9.50 -31.53
C ILE A 6 -27.05 -9.44 -31.80
N LEU A 7 -26.50 -8.23 -31.88
CA LEU A 7 -25.06 -8.03 -31.93
C LEU A 7 -24.52 -8.24 -30.51
N ALA A 8 -23.93 -9.41 -30.25
CA ALA A 8 -23.15 -9.63 -29.06
C ALA A 8 -21.88 -8.76 -29.16
N LEU A 9 -21.78 -7.74 -28.30
CA LEU A 9 -20.52 -7.07 -28.03
C LEU A 9 -19.60 -8.07 -27.33
N ALA A 10 -18.77 -8.76 -28.10
CA ALA A 10 -17.61 -9.44 -27.56
C ALA A 10 -16.70 -8.35 -26.99
N SER A 11 -16.65 -8.23 -25.66
CA SER A 11 -15.59 -7.48 -25.00
C SER A 11 -14.27 -8.10 -25.42
N THR A 12 -13.47 -7.41 -26.23
CA THR A 12 -12.08 -7.77 -26.45
C THR A 12 -11.39 -7.66 -25.10
N ALA A 13 -11.23 -8.77 -24.40
CA ALA A 13 -10.42 -8.80 -23.20
C ALA A 13 -9.00 -8.41 -23.62
N SER A 14 -8.55 -7.23 -23.20
CA SER A 14 -7.19 -6.76 -23.44
C SER A 14 -6.24 -7.59 -22.58
N ALA A 15 -5.08 -7.96 -23.13
CA ALA A 15 -3.98 -8.49 -22.35
C ALA A 15 -3.62 -7.54 -21.20
N ALA A 16 -3.07 -8.10 -20.11
CA ALA A 16 -2.67 -7.32 -18.95
C ALA A 16 -1.62 -6.27 -19.32
N ASN A 17 -1.68 -5.09 -18.71
CA ASN A 17 -0.64 -4.08 -18.90
C ASN A 17 0.63 -4.49 -18.14
N VAL A 18 1.76 -4.60 -18.83
CA VAL A 18 3.03 -4.98 -18.19
C VAL A 18 3.96 -3.79 -18.12
N ALA A 19 4.50 -3.52 -16.92
CA ALA A 19 5.50 -2.49 -16.71
C ALA A 19 6.74 -2.73 -17.58
N ILE A 20 7.30 -1.65 -18.14
CA ILE A 20 8.50 -1.71 -18.98
C ILE A 20 9.66 -2.37 -18.24
N ARG A 21 9.82 -2.11 -16.94
CA ARG A 21 10.88 -2.73 -16.13
C ARG A 21 10.76 -4.26 -16.05
N ALA A 22 9.53 -4.79 -15.97
CA ALA A 22 9.30 -6.23 -15.94
C ALA A 22 9.60 -6.88 -17.30
N LYS A 23 9.18 -6.25 -18.41
CA LYS A 23 9.55 -6.73 -19.76
C LYS A 23 11.06 -6.71 -19.97
N ARG A 24 11.70 -5.57 -19.67
CA ARG A 24 13.14 -5.38 -19.84
C ARG A 24 13.97 -6.38 -19.04
N HIS A 25 13.56 -6.70 -17.81
CA HIS A 25 14.26 -7.69 -16.99
C HIS A 25 14.40 -9.03 -17.72
N PHE A 26 13.31 -9.58 -18.27
CA PHE A 26 13.37 -10.86 -18.98
C PHE A 26 13.92 -10.78 -20.41
N GLU A 27 14.03 -9.60 -21.00
CA GLU A 27 14.81 -9.39 -22.23
C GLU A 27 16.31 -9.53 -21.96
N THR A 28 16.79 -9.06 -20.81
CA THR A 28 18.21 -9.08 -20.45
C THR A 28 18.63 -10.32 -19.67
N GLU A 29 17.72 -10.89 -18.87
CA GLU A 29 17.97 -11.99 -17.94
C GLU A 29 16.88 -13.06 -18.09
N SER A 30 16.67 -13.58 -19.30
CA SER A 30 15.53 -14.46 -19.61
C SER A 30 15.42 -15.75 -18.79
N ALA A 31 16.53 -16.20 -18.17
CA ALA A 31 16.60 -17.40 -17.35
C ALA A 31 16.58 -17.13 -15.84
N SER A 32 16.62 -15.87 -15.39
CA SER A 32 16.54 -15.55 -13.96
C SER A 32 15.09 -15.60 -13.46
N GLU A 33 14.96 -15.72 -12.14
CA GLU A 33 13.69 -15.58 -11.45
C GLU A 33 13.67 -14.23 -10.74
N VAL A 34 12.50 -13.58 -10.73
CA VAL A 34 12.33 -12.25 -10.12
C VAL A 34 10.99 -12.14 -9.42
N GLY A 35 10.93 -11.25 -8.44
CA GLY A 35 9.67 -10.90 -7.79
C GLY A 35 8.73 -10.16 -8.76
N LEU A 36 7.52 -10.68 -8.97
CA LEU A 36 6.46 -10.00 -9.73
C LEU A 36 5.25 -9.71 -8.86
N ILE A 37 4.63 -8.54 -9.06
CA ILE A 37 3.31 -8.20 -8.53
C ILE A 37 2.31 -8.19 -9.68
N ALA A 38 1.26 -8.99 -9.57
CA ALA A 38 0.09 -8.95 -10.44
C ALA A 38 -1.05 -8.24 -9.71
N LYS A 39 -1.58 -7.17 -10.28
CA LYS A 39 -2.72 -6.40 -9.77
C LYS A 39 -4.00 -6.76 -10.52
N PHE A 40 -5.09 -6.75 -9.78
CA PHE A 40 -6.41 -7.12 -10.26
C PHE A 40 -7.35 -5.92 -10.21
N PRO A 41 -8.34 -5.86 -11.11
CA PRO A 41 -9.38 -4.85 -10.99
C PRO A 41 -10.13 -5.03 -9.67
N LEU A 42 -10.42 -3.92 -9.00
CA LEU A 42 -11.21 -3.88 -7.78
C LEU A 42 -12.43 -3.00 -8.02
N ASP A 43 -13.61 -3.48 -7.63
CA ASP A 43 -14.84 -2.69 -7.71
C ASP A 43 -14.86 -1.64 -6.59
N ILE A 44 -14.18 -0.51 -6.85
CA ILE A 44 -14.05 0.60 -5.90
C ILE A 44 -15.42 1.19 -5.57
N ALA A 45 -16.33 1.30 -6.54
CA ALA A 45 -17.65 1.85 -6.30
C ALA A 45 -18.45 0.98 -5.31
N ALA A 46 -18.42 -0.35 -5.48
CA ALA A 46 -19.05 -1.26 -4.53
C ALA A 46 -18.40 -1.24 -3.15
N LEU A 47 -17.06 -1.14 -3.10
CA LEU A 47 -16.32 -1.01 -1.83
C LEU A 47 -16.74 0.25 -1.07
N GLU A 48 -16.72 1.41 -1.73
CA GLU A 48 -17.07 2.71 -1.13
C GLU A 48 -18.53 2.75 -0.70
N GLN A 49 -19.45 2.31 -1.57
CA GLN A 49 -20.88 2.27 -1.26
C GLN A 49 -21.17 1.31 -0.09
N GLY A 50 -20.55 0.14 -0.08
CA GLY A 50 -20.72 -0.84 0.99
C GLY A 50 -20.16 -0.35 2.33
N ALA A 51 -18.99 0.30 2.31
CA ALA A 51 -18.38 0.88 3.51
C ALA A 51 -19.23 2.02 4.08
N LEU A 52 -19.82 2.86 3.23
CA LEU A 52 -20.70 3.95 3.64
C LEU A 52 -22.00 3.46 4.31
N LEU A 53 -22.52 2.30 3.88
CA LEU A 53 -23.75 1.72 4.39
C LEU A 53 -23.54 0.76 5.57
N ALA A 54 -22.30 0.32 5.81
CA ALA A 54 -21.98 -0.63 6.86
C ALA A 54 -22.06 0.01 8.25
N ALA A 55 -22.58 -0.75 9.22
CA ALA A 55 -22.52 -0.36 10.63
C ALA A 55 -21.07 -0.31 11.14
N GLU A 56 -20.22 -1.20 10.61
CA GLU A 56 -18.80 -1.33 10.94
C GLU A 56 -17.97 -1.24 9.64
N PRO A 57 -17.65 -0.01 9.16
CA PRO A 57 -17.03 0.18 7.85
C PRO A 57 -15.65 -0.47 7.70
N ARG A 58 -14.85 -0.55 8.77
CA ARG A 58 -13.49 -1.10 8.71
C ARG A 58 -13.51 -2.60 8.48
N GLU A 59 -14.38 -3.29 9.19
CA GLU A 59 -14.65 -4.73 9.10
C GLU A 59 -15.23 -5.07 7.72
N PHE A 60 -16.11 -4.21 7.20
CA PHE A 60 -16.61 -4.35 5.83
C PHE A 60 -15.49 -4.27 4.80
N VAL A 61 -14.64 -3.24 4.87
CA VAL A 61 -13.50 -3.06 3.94
C VAL A 61 -12.54 -4.25 4.01
N ASP A 62 -12.17 -4.69 5.22
CA ASP A 62 -11.31 -5.87 5.41
C ASP A 62 -11.92 -7.13 4.78
N ALA A 63 -13.20 -7.40 5.04
CA ALA A 63 -13.89 -8.56 4.48
C ALA A 63 -14.01 -8.48 2.95
N PHE A 64 -14.33 -7.31 2.40
CA PHE A 64 -14.44 -7.09 0.96
C PHE A 64 -13.11 -7.36 0.25
N LEU A 65 -12.00 -6.80 0.76
CA LEU A 65 -10.67 -6.97 0.20
C LEU A 65 -10.19 -8.42 0.29
N LYS A 66 -10.46 -9.10 1.42
CA LYS A 66 -10.15 -10.53 1.58
C LYS A 66 -10.95 -11.41 0.63
N GLU A 67 -12.21 -11.10 0.42
CA GLU A 67 -13.06 -11.84 -0.53
C GLU A 67 -12.62 -11.62 -1.98
N ALA A 68 -12.32 -10.37 -2.36
CA ALA A 68 -11.73 -10.07 -3.66
C ALA A 68 -10.40 -10.82 -3.86
N SER A 69 -9.53 -10.83 -2.85
CA SER A 69 -8.25 -11.54 -2.88
C SER A 69 -8.42 -13.06 -3.07
N LYS A 70 -9.38 -13.69 -2.38
CA LYS A 70 -9.69 -15.11 -2.59
C LYS A 70 -10.15 -15.39 -4.03
N LYS A 71 -11.03 -14.55 -4.58
CA LYS A 71 -11.50 -14.67 -5.97
C LYS A 71 -10.34 -14.54 -6.97
N ASN A 72 -9.44 -13.58 -6.73
CA ASN A 72 -8.26 -13.37 -7.57
C ASN A 72 -7.32 -14.58 -7.54
N LEU A 73 -7.04 -15.15 -6.36
CA LEU A 73 -6.25 -16.36 -6.23
C LEU A 73 -6.91 -17.56 -6.94
N ALA A 74 -8.21 -17.75 -6.77
CA ALA A 74 -8.95 -18.82 -7.43
C ALA A 74 -8.93 -18.69 -8.95
N ALA A 75 -9.02 -17.46 -9.48
CA ALA A 75 -8.90 -17.19 -10.90
C ALA A 75 -7.47 -17.50 -11.42
N LEU A 76 -6.44 -17.05 -10.68
CA LEU A 76 -5.03 -17.29 -11.03
C LEU A 76 -4.61 -18.75 -11.01
N ALA A 77 -5.18 -19.56 -10.11
CA ALA A 77 -4.83 -20.97 -9.97
C ALA A 77 -5.03 -21.78 -11.28
N ASN A 78 -5.87 -21.28 -12.20
CA ASN A 78 -6.09 -21.88 -13.52
C ASN A 78 -5.09 -21.40 -14.60
N ILE A 79 -4.22 -20.44 -14.27
CA ILE A 79 -3.33 -19.74 -15.21
C ILE A 79 -1.87 -20.03 -14.88
N VAL A 80 -1.49 -19.91 -13.60
CA VAL A 80 -0.13 -20.13 -13.10
C VAL A 80 -0.16 -20.87 -11.76
N SER A 81 0.96 -21.51 -11.41
CA SER A 81 1.13 -22.02 -10.05
C SER A 81 1.08 -20.88 -9.04
N ILE A 82 0.30 -21.06 -7.99
CA ILE A 82 0.16 -20.09 -6.88
C ILE A 82 0.71 -20.64 -5.55
N ALA A 83 1.48 -21.74 -5.59
CA ALA A 83 1.95 -22.43 -4.38
C ALA A 83 2.77 -21.50 -3.46
N ASP A 84 3.66 -20.70 -4.05
CA ASP A 84 4.52 -19.76 -3.34
C ASP A 84 4.03 -18.31 -3.45
N ALA A 85 2.85 -18.10 -4.06
CA ALA A 85 2.30 -16.78 -4.27
C ALA A 85 1.72 -16.22 -2.96
N VAL A 86 1.96 -14.93 -2.72
CA VAL A 86 1.49 -14.21 -1.53
C VAL A 86 0.37 -13.27 -1.93
N ALA A 87 -0.82 -13.49 -1.36
CA ALA A 87 -1.92 -12.55 -1.50
C ALA A 87 -1.61 -11.23 -0.78
N LEU A 88 -1.90 -10.11 -1.46
CA LEU A 88 -1.80 -8.75 -0.94
C LEU A 88 -3.17 -8.06 -1.02
N PRO A 89 -4.10 -8.35 -0.07
CA PRO A 89 -5.50 -7.92 -0.18
C PRO A 89 -5.67 -6.40 -0.27
N ILE A 90 -4.89 -5.63 0.49
CA ILE A 90 -4.95 -4.16 0.50
C ILE A 90 -4.59 -3.58 -0.87
N GLY A 91 -3.59 -4.17 -1.54
CA GLY A 91 -3.14 -3.74 -2.86
C GLY A 91 -3.98 -4.32 -4.01
N GLY A 92 -5.00 -5.14 -3.72
CA GLY A 92 -5.74 -5.87 -4.74
C GLY A 92 -4.81 -6.74 -5.61
N ALA A 93 -3.78 -7.32 -5.02
CA ALA A 93 -2.66 -7.90 -5.76
C ALA A 93 -2.24 -9.28 -5.26
N VAL A 94 -1.44 -9.96 -6.08
CA VAL A 94 -0.73 -11.19 -5.73
C VAL A 94 0.74 -11.01 -6.07
N TYR A 95 1.60 -11.31 -5.10
CA TYR A 95 3.05 -11.28 -5.25
C TYR A 95 3.57 -12.69 -5.52
N PHE A 96 4.37 -12.84 -6.57
CA PHE A 96 5.11 -14.04 -6.93
C PHE A 96 6.58 -13.81 -6.56
N PRO A 97 7.11 -14.45 -5.50
CA PRO A 97 8.48 -14.20 -5.04
C PRO A 97 9.55 -14.61 -6.05
N SER A 98 9.31 -15.69 -6.79
CA SER A 98 10.21 -16.27 -7.78
C SER A 98 9.44 -16.55 -9.06
N ALA A 99 9.19 -15.52 -9.86
CA ALA A 99 8.50 -15.65 -11.13
C ALA A 99 9.49 -15.82 -12.29
N THR A 100 9.20 -16.75 -13.19
CA THR A 100 9.94 -16.97 -14.43
C THR A 100 9.35 -16.17 -15.58
N LYS A 101 10.05 -16.12 -16.72
CA LYS A 101 9.49 -15.55 -17.97
C LYS A 101 8.18 -16.23 -18.37
N ALA A 102 8.08 -17.55 -18.20
CA ALA A 102 6.83 -18.28 -18.44
C ALA A 102 5.69 -17.83 -17.51
N THR A 103 5.99 -17.48 -16.26
CA THR A 103 5.01 -16.91 -15.34
C THR A 103 4.52 -15.55 -15.83
N LEU A 104 5.45 -14.67 -16.25
CA LEU A 104 5.08 -13.37 -16.83
C LEU A 104 4.21 -13.54 -18.08
N ASP A 105 4.59 -14.42 -19.01
CA ASP A 105 3.87 -14.62 -20.26
C ASP A 105 2.45 -15.15 -20.03
N ALA A 106 2.28 -16.07 -19.08
CA ALA A 106 0.97 -16.59 -18.69
C ALA A 106 0.09 -15.52 -18.02
N LEU A 107 0.68 -14.67 -17.16
CA LEU A 107 -0.03 -13.56 -16.54
C LEU A 107 -0.38 -12.46 -17.56
N GLU A 108 0.50 -12.16 -18.52
CA GLU A 108 0.27 -11.16 -19.57
C GLU A 108 -0.87 -11.58 -20.50
N ALA A 109 -0.94 -12.86 -20.86
CA ALA A 109 -2.02 -13.43 -21.66
C ALA A 109 -3.36 -13.54 -20.89
N SER A 110 -3.36 -13.31 -19.58
CA SER A 110 -4.55 -13.39 -18.75
C SER A 110 -5.48 -12.21 -18.95
N THR A 111 -6.78 -12.48 -18.85
CA THR A 111 -7.84 -11.46 -18.83
C THR A 111 -8.23 -11.04 -17.41
N VAL A 112 -7.72 -11.73 -16.38
CA VAL A 112 -8.05 -11.45 -14.97
C VAL A 112 -7.06 -10.49 -14.31
N VAL A 113 -5.86 -10.34 -14.88
CA VAL A 113 -4.82 -9.43 -14.38
C VAL A 113 -4.93 -8.11 -15.13
N GLU A 114 -4.96 -7.00 -14.41
CA GLU A 114 -5.02 -5.65 -14.99
C GLU A 114 -3.61 -5.11 -15.27
N TYR A 115 -2.70 -5.31 -14.32
CA TYR A 115 -1.36 -4.74 -14.36
C TYR A 115 -0.32 -5.66 -13.73
N ILE A 116 0.85 -5.76 -14.36
CA ILE A 116 1.98 -6.57 -13.88
C ILE A 116 3.20 -5.69 -13.73
N ASP A 117 3.89 -5.83 -12.61
CA ASP A 117 5.10 -5.07 -12.31
C ASP A 117 6.16 -5.91 -11.58
N LEU A 118 7.39 -5.44 -11.55
CA LEU A 118 8.42 -5.99 -10.67
C LEU A 118 8.13 -5.62 -9.21
N ASN A 119 8.36 -6.54 -8.29
CA ASN A 119 8.53 -6.20 -6.89
C ASN A 119 10.00 -5.85 -6.62
N ALA A 120 10.43 -4.68 -7.06
CA ALA A 120 11.76 -4.16 -6.76
C ALA A 120 11.73 -3.28 -5.51
N ALA A 121 12.80 -3.30 -4.73
CA ALA A 121 13.00 -2.35 -3.63
C ALA A 121 13.52 -1.01 -4.18
N ASP A 122 12.78 -0.41 -5.12
CA ASP A 122 13.17 0.82 -5.81
C ASP A 122 12.67 2.08 -5.09
N PHE A 123 12.86 2.12 -3.78
CA PHE A 123 12.57 3.28 -2.95
C PHE A 123 13.78 3.70 -2.13
N THR A 124 13.85 4.99 -1.84
CA THR A 124 14.87 5.58 -0.97
C THR A 124 14.15 6.35 0.12
N ILE A 125 14.54 6.13 1.38
CA ILE A 125 14.06 6.93 2.49
C ILE A 125 14.78 8.29 2.44
N PRO A 126 14.05 9.42 2.41
CA PRO A 126 14.68 10.73 2.45
C PRO A 126 15.57 10.90 3.68
N GLU A 127 16.71 11.57 3.52
CA GLU A 127 17.56 11.91 4.66
C GLU A 127 16.85 12.94 5.55
N VAL A 128 16.91 12.73 6.86
CA VAL A 128 16.45 13.72 7.83
C VAL A 128 17.44 14.87 7.87
N LEU A 129 17.00 16.03 7.39
CA LEU A 129 17.79 17.25 7.47
C LEU A 129 17.96 17.67 8.92
N LYS A 130 19.21 17.86 9.36
CA LYS A 130 19.52 18.36 10.69
C LYS A 130 19.75 19.87 10.62
N GLY A 131 18.97 20.63 11.37
CA GLY A 131 19.20 22.06 11.53
C GLY A 131 20.57 22.35 12.18
N SER A 132 21.16 23.51 11.88
CA SER A 132 22.32 24.00 12.61
C SER A 132 21.90 24.42 14.02
N VAL A 133 22.48 23.81 15.05
CA VAL A 133 22.29 24.20 16.45
C VAL A 133 23.08 25.49 16.71
N ALA A 134 22.70 26.58 16.06
CA ALA A 134 23.33 27.89 16.22
C ALA A 134 22.27 28.86 16.72
N GLN A 135 22.46 29.27 17.98
CA GLN A 135 21.64 30.14 18.81
C GLN A 135 20.43 29.49 19.47
N GLU A 136 20.30 29.79 20.77
CA GLU A 136 19.04 29.76 21.51
C GLU A 136 18.02 30.54 20.70
N GLU A 137 17.33 29.87 19.77
CA GLU A 137 16.12 30.42 19.18
C GLU A 137 15.17 30.63 20.35
N ASP A 138 14.85 31.91 20.56
CA ASP A 138 13.81 32.37 21.47
C ASP A 138 12.65 31.39 21.38
N ALA A 139 12.43 30.58 22.43
CA ALA A 139 11.76 29.29 22.35
C ALA A 139 10.39 29.40 21.64
N ALA A 140 10.41 29.25 20.32
CA ALA A 140 9.20 29.18 19.53
C ALA A 140 8.52 27.92 20.03
N LYS A 141 7.33 28.08 20.63
CA LYS A 141 6.60 26.94 21.20
C LYS A 141 6.27 25.89 20.13
N ASN A 142 6.21 26.31 18.85
CA ASN A 142 5.90 25.48 17.69
C ASN A 142 6.89 25.73 16.54
N GLU A 143 7.08 24.72 15.70
CA GLU A 143 7.84 24.81 14.46
C GLU A 143 7.17 25.74 13.43
N TRP A 144 7.96 26.42 12.60
CA TRP A 144 7.43 27.41 11.63
C TRP A 144 6.33 26.87 10.72
N GLY A 145 6.43 25.59 10.31
CA GLY A 145 5.45 24.93 9.44
C GLY A 145 4.10 24.72 10.12
N VAL A 146 4.09 24.51 11.44
CA VAL A 146 2.88 24.36 12.27
C VAL A 146 2.14 25.70 12.36
N GLU A 147 2.89 26.78 12.58
CA GLU A 147 2.35 28.16 12.57
C GLU A 147 1.81 28.54 11.20
N ALA A 148 2.55 28.23 10.12
CA ALA A 148 2.19 28.63 8.76
C ALA A 148 0.86 28.02 8.26
N ILE A 149 0.48 26.85 8.75
CA ILE A 149 -0.80 26.20 8.40
C ILE A 149 -1.96 26.59 9.33
N GLY A 150 -1.71 27.44 10.34
CA GLY A 150 -2.71 27.87 11.31
C GLY A 150 -3.18 26.76 12.25
N ALA A 151 -2.33 25.78 12.54
CA ALA A 151 -2.67 24.70 13.47
C ALA A 151 -2.96 25.21 14.91
N PRO A 152 -2.17 26.15 15.47
CA PRO A 152 -2.39 26.63 16.83
C PRO A 152 -3.78 27.23 17.08
N GLU A 153 -4.36 27.90 16.08
CA GLU A 153 -5.68 28.51 16.16
C GLU A 153 -6.83 27.49 16.26
N ILE A 154 -6.60 26.26 15.81
CA ILE A 154 -7.58 25.18 15.83
C ILE A 154 -7.55 24.39 17.13
N TRP A 155 -6.42 24.35 17.85
CA TRP A 155 -6.27 23.54 19.07
C TRP A 155 -7.26 23.88 20.19
N LYS A 156 -7.78 25.12 20.24
CA LYS A 156 -8.87 25.51 21.17
C LYS A 156 -10.22 24.86 20.85
N TYR A 157 -10.41 24.38 19.62
CA TYR A 157 -11.62 23.71 19.16
C TYR A 157 -11.46 22.20 19.10
N SER A 158 -10.29 21.72 18.66
CA SER A 158 -9.99 20.29 18.56
C SER A 158 -8.50 20.02 18.63
N THR A 159 -8.12 18.97 19.35
CA THR A 159 -6.77 18.39 19.36
C THR A 159 -6.73 17.06 18.60
N GLY A 160 -7.73 16.77 17.76
CA GLY A 160 -7.83 15.49 17.04
C GLY A 160 -8.29 14.31 17.92
N LYS A 161 -8.80 14.56 19.13
CA LYS A 161 -9.28 13.49 20.03
C LYS A 161 -10.30 12.58 19.34
N GLY A 162 -10.05 11.27 19.37
CA GLY A 162 -10.90 10.25 18.75
C GLY A 162 -10.51 9.89 17.31
N ALA A 163 -9.61 10.65 16.68
CA ALA A 163 -8.98 10.26 15.43
C ALA A 163 -7.76 9.36 15.68
N VAL A 164 -7.49 8.46 14.74
CA VAL A 164 -6.27 7.64 14.69
C VAL A 164 -5.60 7.91 13.36
N VAL A 165 -4.34 8.33 13.39
CA VAL A 165 -3.52 8.55 12.20
C VAL A 165 -2.57 7.36 12.05
N GLY A 166 -2.59 6.71 10.89
CA GLY A 166 -1.65 5.66 10.54
C GLY A 166 -0.52 6.21 9.67
N SER A 167 0.71 5.78 9.94
CA SER A 167 1.90 6.12 9.15
C SER A 167 2.59 4.86 8.67
N ILE A 168 3.04 4.86 7.41
CA ILE A 168 3.89 3.82 6.82
C ILE A 168 5.23 4.49 6.52
N ASP A 169 6.21 4.25 7.38
CA ASP A 169 7.51 4.91 7.37
C ASP A 169 8.59 3.98 7.95
N SER A 170 9.81 4.46 8.20
CA SER A 170 10.92 3.71 8.81
C SER A 170 10.67 3.30 10.27
N GLY A 171 9.57 3.78 10.85
CA GLY A 171 9.06 3.42 12.16
C GLY A 171 8.91 4.62 13.09
N ALA A 172 8.91 4.39 14.41
CA ALA A 172 8.81 5.45 15.40
C ALA A 172 9.59 5.11 16.66
N LEU A 173 10.31 6.07 17.25
CA LEU A 173 10.89 5.93 18.59
C LEU A 173 9.78 6.08 19.66
N HIS A 174 9.02 5.01 19.92
CA HIS A 174 7.86 5.06 20.82
C HIS A 174 8.18 5.51 22.26
N THR A 175 9.44 5.47 22.68
CA THR A 175 9.87 5.95 24.02
C THR A 175 10.13 7.45 24.06
N HIS A 176 10.08 8.16 22.93
CA HIS A 176 10.33 9.60 22.88
C HIS A 176 9.26 10.37 23.65
N GLU A 177 9.68 11.36 24.46
CA GLU A 177 8.82 12.12 25.37
C GLU A 177 7.59 12.72 24.68
N ALA A 178 7.74 13.17 23.43
CA ALA A 178 6.66 13.78 22.64
C ALA A 178 5.57 12.79 22.18
N ILE A 179 5.89 11.49 22.01
CA ILE A 179 4.96 10.52 21.38
C ILE A 179 4.59 9.34 22.28
N LYS A 180 5.35 9.09 23.36
CA LYS A 180 5.18 7.90 24.23
C LYS A 180 3.79 7.76 24.84
N HIS A 181 3.04 8.85 24.93
CA HIS A 181 1.68 8.88 25.48
C HIS A 181 0.57 8.84 24.42
N ASN A 182 0.91 8.94 23.13
CA ASN A 182 -0.07 9.16 22.05
C ASN A 182 -0.09 8.04 20.99
N TRP A 183 0.85 7.09 21.01
CA TRP A 183 0.83 5.98 20.05
C TRP A 183 -0.15 4.88 20.49
N ARG A 184 -0.78 4.23 19.51
CA ARG A 184 -1.75 3.14 19.73
C ARG A 184 -1.03 1.81 19.91
N SER A 185 -1.24 1.14 21.04
CA SER A 185 -0.63 -0.17 21.30
C SER A 185 -1.31 -1.31 20.57
N GLU A 186 -2.61 -1.49 20.77
CA GLU A 186 -3.38 -2.56 20.16
C GLU A 186 -3.59 -2.30 18.67
N LEU A 187 -3.08 -3.21 17.82
CA LEU A 187 -3.14 -3.11 16.36
C LEU A 187 -2.59 -1.78 15.81
N GLY A 188 -1.65 -1.15 16.51
CA GLY A 188 -1.04 0.12 16.10
C GLY A 188 0.42 0.05 15.69
N TRP A 189 1.01 -1.15 15.65
CA TRP A 189 2.38 -1.36 15.17
C TRP A 189 2.47 -2.62 14.32
N PHE A 190 3.23 -2.51 13.23
CA PHE A 190 3.62 -3.64 12.41
C PHE A 190 5.00 -3.39 11.78
N ASP A 191 5.92 -4.31 12.03
CA ASP A 191 7.26 -4.32 11.45
C ASP A 191 7.39 -5.52 10.50
N PRO A 192 7.28 -5.32 9.18
CA PRO A 192 7.38 -6.41 8.22
C PRO A 192 8.81 -6.95 8.07
N TYR A 193 9.82 -6.24 8.57
CA TYR A 193 11.24 -6.55 8.35
C TYR A 193 11.83 -7.32 9.53
N GLU A 194 11.92 -6.68 10.70
CA GLU A 194 12.54 -7.27 11.88
C GLU A 194 11.54 -7.85 12.87
N ARG A 195 10.24 -7.65 12.61
CA ARG A 195 9.14 -8.14 13.46
C ARG A 195 9.29 -7.71 14.92
N SER A 196 9.79 -6.50 15.12
CA SER A 196 9.89 -5.90 16.46
C SER A 196 8.51 -5.83 17.11
N ALA A 197 8.46 -6.18 18.40
CA ALA A 197 7.20 -6.19 19.16
C ALA A 197 6.68 -4.78 19.51
N LEU A 198 7.58 -3.79 19.52
CA LEU A 198 7.28 -2.39 19.85
C LEU A 198 7.82 -1.50 18.74
N PRO A 199 7.22 -0.30 18.50
CA PRO A 199 7.70 0.60 17.48
C PRO A 199 9.17 0.96 17.71
N ARG A 200 9.96 0.84 16.65
CA ARG A 200 11.32 1.34 16.64
C ARG A 200 11.55 2.06 15.33
N ASP A 201 12.56 2.92 15.30
CA ASP A 201 13.00 3.59 14.09
C ASP A 201 14.52 3.55 14.03
N THR A 202 15.07 3.02 12.94
CA THR A 202 16.52 2.98 12.70
C THR A 202 17.02 4.04 11.74
N SER A 203 16.12 4.71 11.02
CA SER A 203 16.48 5.77 10.09
C SER A 203 16.30 7.16 10.71
N GLY A 204 15.37 7.32 11.64
CA GLY A 204 14.96 8.60 12.21
C GLY A 204 13.91 9.35 11.38
N HIS A 205 13.69 8.95 10.12
CA HIS A 205 12.74 9.59 9.20
C HIS A 205 11.30 9.48 9.73
N GLY A 206 10.86 8.26 10.07
CA GLY A 206 9.52 8.05 10.59
C GLY A 206 9.28 8.71 11.95
N SER A 207 10.26 8.75 12.83
CA SER A 207 10.16 9.48 14.10
C SER A 207 9.99 10.99 13.88
N HIS A 208 10.69 11.55 12.89
CA HIS A 208 10.53 12.96 12.52
C HIS A 208 9.14 13.22 11.92
N THR A 209 8.70 12.41 10.96
CA THR A 209 7.38 12.51 10.33
C THR A 209 6.25 12.39 11.35
N ILE A 210 6.31 11.40 12.25
CA ILE A 210 5.31 11.22 13.32
C ILE A 210 5.36 12.36 14.34
N GLY A 211 6.54 12.89 14.67
CA GLY A 211 6.65 14.05 15.55
C GLY A 211 6.03 15.34 14.97
N THR A 212 5.81 15.37 13.65
CA THR A 212 5.13 16.48 12.97
C THR A 212 3.60 16.38 13.03
N MET A 213 3.05 15.18 13.26
CA MET A 213 1.61 14.89 13.33
C MET A 213 1.04 15.10 14.73
#